data_AF-A0AAD9QNF2-F1
#
_entry.id   AF-A0AAD9QNF2-F1
#
_cell.length_a   1.000
_cell.length_b   1.000
_cell.length_c   1.000
_cell.angle_alpha   90.00
_cell.angle_beta   90.00
_cell.angle_gamma   90.00
#
_symmetry.space_group_name_H-M   'P 1'
#
loop_
_entity.id
_entity.type
_entity.pdbx_description
1 polymer ?
#
loop_
_entity_poly.entity_id
_entity_poly.type
_entity_poly.pdbx_seq_one_letter_code
_entity_poly.pdbx_strand_id
1 'polypeptide(L)' 'MWIKSAQREAFPFDICNLSDGKPVGVKSRLKTLTPFLDESDILRVDGRIDRAAVCYDVKHPMII' A
#
# COMPACT_ATOMS: atom_id res chain seq x y z
N MET A 1 -2.10 15.17 -2.44
CA MET A 1 -2.68 14.86 -3.77
C MET A 1 -1.66 14.20 -4.72
N TRP A 2 -0.37 14.57 -4.70
CA TRP A 2 0.62 14.04 -5.64
C TRP A 2 0.98 12.57 -5.46
N ILE A 3 1.12 12.10 -4.21
CA ILE A 3 1.49 10.71 -3.94
C ILE A 3 0.48 9.70 -4.49
N LYS A 4 -0.83 9.98 -4.33
CA LYS A 4 -1.91 9.16 -4.87
C LYS A 4 -1.82 9.02 -6.40
N SER A 5 -1.57 10.13 -7.09
CA SER A 5 -1.43 10.13 -8.55
C SER A 5 -0.18 9.37 -8.98
N ALA A 6 0.96 9.61 -8.34
CA ALA A 6 2.21 8.90 -8.64
C ALA A 6 2.08 7.38 -8.42
N GLN A 7 1.46 6.96 -7.32
CA GLN A 7 1.19 5.55 -7.05
C GLN A 7 0.26 4.92 -8.10
N ARG A 8 -0.79 5.64 -8.52
CA ARG A 8 -1.70 5.18 -9.59
C ARG A 8 -1.02 5.01 -10.93
N GLU A 9 -0.06 5.88 -11.24
CA GLU A 9 0.74 5.78 -12.46
C GLU A 9 1.73 4.61 -12.40
N ALA A 10 2.41 4.42 -11.26
CA ALA A 10 3.43 3.38 -11.10
C ALA A 10 2.85 1.98 -10.89
N PHE A 11 1.72 1.86 -10.19
CA PHE A 11 1.13 0.58 -9.75
C PHE A 11 -0.36 0.43 -10.11
N PRO A 12 -0.80 0.71 -11.35
CA PRO A 12 -2.21 0.75 -11.71
C PRO A 12 -2.93 -0.59 -11.48
N PHE A 13 -2.29 -1.70 -11.84
CA PHE A 13 -2.86 -3.05 -11.68
C PHE A 13 -2.97 -3.48 -10.22
N ASP A 14 -1.95 -3.16 -9.42
CA ASP A 14 -1.93 -3.51 -8.01
C ASP A 14 -2.97 -2.70 -7.24
N ILE A 15 -3.12 -1.42 -7.55
CA ILE A 15 -4.20 -0.59 -6.99
C ILE A 15 -5.57 -1.10 -7.40
N CYS A 16 -5.77 -1.43 -8.68
CA CYS A 16 -7.03 -2.00 -9.15
C CYS A 16 -7.40 -3.28 -8.39
N ASN A 17 -6.45 -4.19 -8.22
CA ASN A 17 -6.67 -5.43 -7.45
C ASN A 17 -7.01 -5.12 -5.98
N LEU A 18 -6.26 -4.22 -5.34
CA LEU A 18 -6.50 -3.88 -3.93
C LEU A 18 -7.85 -3.18 -3.73
N SER A 19 -8.27 -2.31 -4.65
CA SER A 19 -9.60 -1.70 -4.66
C SER A 19 -10.73 -2.74 -4.78
N ASP A 20 -10.48 -3.85 -5.48
CA ASP A 20 -11.38 -4.99 -5.60
C ASP A 20 -11.34 -5.95 -4.39
N GLY A 21 -10.55 -5.64 -3.35
CA GLY A 21 -10.31 -6.54 -2.21
C GLY A 21 -9.46 -7.77 -2.56
N LYS A 22 -8.78 -7.76 -3.70
CA LYS A 22 -7.88 -8.82 -4.15
C LYS A 22 -6.42 -8.47 -3.78
N PRO A 23 -5.57 -9.47 -3.54
CA PRO A 23 -4.16 -9.22 -3.34
C PRO A 23 -3.50 -8.69 -4.62
N VAL A 24 -2.35 -8.03 -4.46
CA VAL A 24 -1.50 -7.61 -5.57
C VAL A 24 -1.03 -8.79 -6.43
N GLY A 25 -0.61 -8.48 -7.65
CA GLY A 25 -0.19 -9.52 -8.60
C GLY A 25 0.95 -10.38 -8.06
N VAL A 26 0.97 -11.67 -8.42
CA VAL A 26 2.00 -12.64 -7.96
C VAL A 26 3.42 -12.19 -8.33
N LYS A 27 3.56 -11.46 -9.45
CA LYS A 27 4.82 -10.90 -9.97
C LYS A 27 5.04 -9.44 -9.58
N SER A 28 4.13 -8.85 -8.79
CA SER A 28 4.28 -7.46 -8.34
C SER A 28 5.48 -7.34 -7.41
N ARG A 29 6.25 -6.27 -7.60
CA ARG A 29 7.35 -5.90 -6.71
C ARG A 29 6.85 -5.53 -5.31
N LEU A 30 5.56 -5.22 -5.18
CA LEU A 30 4.94 -4.88 -3.91
C LEU A 30 4.54 -6.10 -3.08
N LYS A 31 4.48 -7.30 -3.68
CA LYS A 31 3.96 -8.51 -3.01
C LYS A 31 4.64 -8.81 -1.67
N THR A 32 5.96 -8.61 -1.58
CA THR A 32 6.73 -8.86 -0.36
C THR A 32 6.51 -7.81 0.72
N LEU A 33 5.91 -6.67 0.39
CA LEU A 33 5.61 -5.56 1.28
C LEU A 33 4.20 -5.64 1.88
N THR A 34 3.45 -6.72 1.58
CA THR A 34 2.05 -6.91 2.03
C THR A 34 1.23 -5.62 1.89
N PRO A 35 1.08 -5.11 0.66
CA PRO A 35 0.60 -3.76 0.42
C PRO A 35 -0.93 -3.70 0.58
N PHE A 36 -1.43 -2.55 1.03
CA PHE A 36 -2.85 -2.29 1.14
C PHE A 36 -3.16 -0.82 0.81
N LEU A 37 -4.43 -0.52 0.54
CA LEU A 37 -4.93 0.84 0.40
C LEU A 37 -5.49 1.31 1.74
N ASP A 38 -5.06 2.49 2.19
CA ASP A 38 -5.66 3.13 3.35
C ASP A 38 -6.97 3.85 3.01
N GLU A 39 -7.59 4.48 4.01
CA GLU A 39 -8.84 5.25 3.87
C GLU A 39 -8.75 6.42 2.87
N SER A 40 -7.54 6.83 2.49
CA SER A 40 -7.28 7.90 1.50
C SER A 40 -6.95 7.36 0.10
N ASP A 41 -7.06 6.05 -0.11
CA ASP A 41 -6.55 5.28 -1.25
C ASP A 41 -5.04 5.48 -1.49
N ILE A 42 -4.26 5.61 -0.43
CA ILE A 42 -2.80 5.62 -0.50
C ILE A 42 -2.29 4.21 -0.29
N LEU A 43 -1.37 3.80 -1.16
CA LEU A 43 -0.70 2.51 -1.10
C LEU A 43 0.31 2.51 0.05
N ARG A 44 0.13 1.60 1.00
CA ARG A 44 0.95 1.47 2.21
C ARG A 44 1.44 0.05 2.42
N VAL A 45 2.49 -0.07 3.21
CA VAL A 45 3.10 -1.34 3.65
C VAL A 45 2.43 -1.79 4.94
N ASP A 46 2.06 -3.06 5.02
CA ASP A 46 1.57 -3.67 6.27
C ASP A 46 2.69 -4.44 7.03
N GLY A 47 2.41 -4.85 8.27
CA GLY A 47 3.20 -5.88 8.96
C GLY A 47 4.51 -5.45 9.62
N ARG A 48 4.85 -4.15 9.70
CA ARG A 48 6.15 -3.73 10.28
C ARG A 48 6.18 -3.79 11.80
N ILE A 49 5.19 -3.26 12.53
CA ILE A 49 5.16 -3.36 14.00
C ILE A 49 3.72 -3.23 14.54
N ASP A 50 2.97 -4.32 14.62
CA ASP A 50 1.59 -4.27 15.14
C ASP A 50 1.47 -3.91 16.62
N ARG A 51 2.50 -4.24 17.40
CA ARG A 51 2.48 -4.16 18.87
C ARG A 51 3.21 -2.95 19.45
N ALA A 52 3.78 -2.07 18.62
CA ALA A 52 4.43 -0.86 19.10
C ALA A 52 3.44 0.29 19.18
N ALA A 53 3.56 1.08 20.25
CA ALA A 53 2.81 2.32 20.44
C ALA A 53 3.43 3.45 19.59
N VAL A 54 3.41 3.28 18.27
CA VAL A 54 3.90 4.25 17.28
C VAL A 54 2.75 4.78 16.44
N CYS A 55 2.93 5.97 15.88
CA CYS A 55 1.93 6.58 15.00
C CYS A 55 1.65 5.73 13.76
N TYR A 56 0.45 5.88 13.20
CA TYR A 56 -0.03 5.13 12.04
C TYR A 56 0.95 5.16 10.85
N ASP A 57 1.52 6.31 10.51
CA ASP A 57 2.45 6.42 9.37
C ASP A 57 3.78 5.70 9.59
N VAL A 58 4.18 5.51 10.85
CA VAL A 58 5.36 4.71 11.21
C VAL A 58 5.03 3.22 11.14
N LYS A 59 3.81 2.86 11.55
CA LYS A 59 3.31 1.47 11.51
C LYS A 59 3.05 1.00 10.08
N HIS A 60 2.49 1.88 9.25
CA HIS A 60 2.11 1.64 7.86
C HIS A 60 2.70 2.71 6.93
N PRO A 61 4.01 2.61 6.60
CA PRO A 61 4.66 3.57 5.72
C PRO A 61 4.01 3.63 4.33
N MET A 62 3.98 4.83 3.75
CA MET A 62 3.57 5.04 2.35
C MET A 62 4.62 4.48 1.39
N ILE A 63 4.17 3.88 0.30
CA ILE A 63 5.03 3.45 -0.82
C ILE A 63 5.25 4.64 -1.76
N ILE A 64 6.51 5.02 -2.03
CA ILE A 64 6.87 6.16 -2.90
C ILE A 64 7.50 5.64 -4.19
#